data_AF-A0A2N6NWC9-F1
#
_entry.id   AF-A0A2N6NWC9-F1
#
_cell.length_a   1.000
_cell.length_b   1.000
_cell.length_c   1.000
_cell.angle_alpha   90.00
_cell.angle_beta   90.00
_cell.angle_gamma   90.00
#
_symmetry.space_group_name_H-M   'P 1'
#
loop_
_entity.id
_entity.type
_entity.pdbx_description
1 polymer ?
#
loop_
_entity_poly.entity_id
_entity_poly.type
_entity_poly.pdbx_seq_one_letter_code
_entity_poly.pdbx_strand_id
1 'polypeptide(L)'
;MATPITTSSARASGSSTKTFRITGVPNGWDKEELRSFMGNYFQDVSIQSPAPRIDGGSGQATAILGDQVRNANPSGTSTIGGLTWDTDFVVMTTLFAPPQDDHKLDIIAVSGLGGHAFGSFKERGGSHMWLRDSLPYEILDKVTKRPMARVIIYGHRSDVAQSTTIQGFPDISAFLLHSLRPLATPTTPIMFIGHSLGGILIKQFIDDFARLLFV
;
A
#
# COMPACT_ATOMS: atom_id res chain seq x y z
N MET A 1 -45.74 0.81 36.92
CA MET A 1 -45.15 -0.25 36.07
C MET A 1 -44.35 0.42 34.97
N ALA A 2 -43.02 0.40 35.10
CA ALA A 2 -42.09 0.87 34.07
C ALA A 2 -41.10 -0.27 33.84
N THR A 3 -41.08 -0.79 32.61
CA THR A 3 -40.16 -1.84 32.18
C THR A 3 -38.78 -1.24 31.91
N PRO A 4 -37.67 -1.86 32.37
CA PRO A 4 -36.35 -1.42 31.98
C PRO A 4 -36.05 -1.86 30.55
N ILE A 5 -35.55 -0.94 29.73
CA ILE A 5 -35.01 -1.22 28.40
C ILE A 5 -33.61 -1.81 28.61
N THR A 6 -33.50 -3.13 28.47
CA THR A 6 -32.23 -3.82 28.39
C THR A 6 -31.62 -3.53 27.02
N THR A 7 -30.66 -2.62 26.94
CA THR A 7 -29.80 -2.46 25.76
C THR A 7 -28.91 -3.69 25.66
N SER A 8 -29.37 -4.68 24.88
CA SER A 8 -28.55 -5.77 24.38
C SER A 8 -27.43 -5.17 23.52
N SER A 9 -26.21 -5.11 24.05
CA SER A 9 -25.02 -4.87 23.24
C SER A 9 -24.76 -6.14 22.41
N ALA A 10 -25.46 -6.27 21.29
CA ALA A 10 -25.04 -7.19 20.24
C ALA A 10 -23.69 -6.70 19.74
N ARG A 11 -22.62 -7.32 20.27
CA ARG A 11 -21.26 -7.18 19.78
C ARG A 11 -21.27 -7.67 18.34
N ALA A 12 -21.44 -6.75 17.38
CA ALA A 12 -21.26 -7.06 15.97
C ALA A 12 -19.83 -7.59 15.83
N SER A 13 -19.70 -8.91 15.66
CA SER A 13 -18.46 -9.54 15.27
C SER A 13 -18.19 -9.17 13.81
N GLY A 14 -17.80 -7.92 13.58
CA GLY A 14 -17.32 -7.45 12.30
C GLY A 14 -16.02 -8.17 12.02
N SER A 15 -16.09 -9.30 11.31
CA SER A 15 -14.94 -9.94 10.71
C SER A 15 -14.26 -8.88 9.85
N SER A 16 -13.14 -8.31 10.32
CA SER A 16 -12.44 -7.30 9.55
C SER A 16 -11.82 -7.97 8.34
N THR A 17 -12.38 -7.71 7.17
CA THR A 17 -11.85 -8.23 5.91
C THR A 17 -10.41 -7.73 5.77
N LYS A 18 -9.46 -8.67 5.85
CA LYS A 18 -8.03 -8.36 5.73
C LYS A 18 -7.69 -8.19 4.25
N THR A 19 -6.95 -7.13 3.94
CA THR A 19 -6.36 -6.92 2.62
C THR A 19 -4.94 -7.44 2.64
N PHE A 20 -4.59 -8.25 1.65
CA PHE A 20 -3.25 -8.77 1.43
C PHE A 20 -2.59 -7.99 0.30
N ARG A 21 -1.28 -7.81 0.41
CA ARG A 21 -0.41 -7.49 -0.71
C ARG A 21 0.05 -8.78 -1.34
N ILE A 22 0.02 -8.87 -2.66
CA ILE A 22 0.61 -9.93 -3.46
C ILE A 22 1.79 -9.32 -4.22
N THR A 23 2.88 -10.06 -4.32
CA THR A 23 4.10 -9.72 -5.04
C THR A 23 4.54 -10.92 -5.87
N GLY A 24 5.34 -10.68 -6.92
CA GLY A 24 5.75 -11.75 -7.84
C GLY A 24 4.75 -11.98 -8.98
N VAL A 25 3.76 -11.10 -9.14
CA VAL A 25 2.76 -11.20 -10.21
C VAL A 25 3.47 -11.07 -11.57
N PRO A 26 3.33 -12.03 -12.50
CA PRO A 26 3.93 -11.91 -13.82
C PRO A 26 3.53 -10.61 -14.52
N ASN A 27 4.49 -9.98 -15.19
CA ASN A 27 4.24 -8.75 -15.94
C ASN A 27 3.27 -9.04 -17.10
N GLY A 28 2.26 -8.18 -17.24
CA GLY A 28 1.19 -8.34 -18.23
C GLY A 28 -0.04 -9.06 -17.70
N TRP A 29 0.02 -9.70 -16.52
CA TRP A 29 -1.17 -10.31 -15.93
C TRP A 29 -2.22 -9.26 -15.54
N ASP A 30 -3.43 -9.47 -16.00
CA ASP A 30 -4.59 -8.70 -15.57
C ASP A 30 -5.22 -9.26 -14.28
N LYS A 31 -6.33 -8.65 -13.87
CA LYS A 31 -7.05 -9.00 -12.65
C LYS A 31 -7.63 -10.41 -12.72
N GLU A 32 -8.14 -10.80 -13.88
CA GLU A 32 -8.80 -12.08 -14.15
C GLU A 32 -7.80 -13.22 -14.21
N GLU A 33 -6.64 -13.02 -14.85
CA GLU A 33 -5.55 -13.98 -14.92
C GLU A 33 -4.99 -14.28 -13.52
N LEU A 34 -4.69 -13.23 -12.76
CA LEU A 34 -4.21 -13.38 -11.37
C LEU A 34 -5.26 -14.06 -10.48
N ARG A 35 -6.54 -13.67 -10.61
CA ARG A 35 -7.64 -14.31 -9.88
C ARG A 35 -7.75 -15.79 -10.24
N SER A 36 -7.70 -16.13 -11.53
CA SER A 36 -7.79 -17.50 -12.02
C SER A 36 -6.66 -18.37 -11.46
N PHE A 37 -5.43 -17.86 -11.52
CA PHE A 37 -4.26 -18.55 -10.96
C PHE A 37 -4.40 -18.82 -9.46
N MET A 38 -4.77 -17.79 -8.69
CA MET A 38 -4.95 -17.91 -7.24
C MET A 38 -6.16 -18.77 -6.86
N GLY A 39 -7.18 -18.84 -7.73
CA GLY A 39 -8.36 -19.70 -7.57
C GLY A 39 -8.04 -21.19 -7.51
N ASN A 40 -6.86 -21.60 -8.01
CA ASN A 40 -6.38 -22.98 -7.86
C ASN A 40 -5.99 -23.32 -6.40
N TYR A 41 -5.80 -22.31 -5.55
CA TYR A 41 -5.31 -22.48 -4.17
C TYR A 41 -6.30 -21.97 -3.13
N PHE A 42 -7.15 -21.00 -3.48
CA PHE A 42 -8.10 -20.38 -2.56
C PHE A 42 -9.50 -20.34 -3.19
N GLN A 43 -10.52 -20.64 -2.38
CA GLN A 43 -11.91 -20.66 -2.83
C GLN A 43 -12.45 -19.25 -3.13
N ASP A 44 -12.14 -18.29 -2.25
CA ASP A 44 -12.60 -16.91 -2.36
C ASP A 44 -11.41 -15.96 -2.55
N VAL A 45 -11.21 -15.50 -3.78
CA VAL A 45 -10.18 -14.52 -4.14
C VAL A 45 -10.82 -13.32 -4.82
N SER A 46 -10.60 -12.15 -4.24
CA SER A 46 -11.00 -10.88 -4.84
C SER A 46 -9.78 -10.00 -5.01
N ILE A 47 -9.23 -10.00 -6.22
CA ILE A 47 -8.14 -9.10 -6.61
C ILE A 47 -8.69 -7.68 -6.73
N GLN A 48 -8.06 -6.74 -6.05
CA GLN A 48 -8.51 -5.36 -5.95
C GLN A 48 -7.74 -4.46 -6.92
N SER A 49 -6.41 -4.54 -6.90
CA SER A 49 -5.58 -3.61 -7.68
C SER A 49 -4.26 -4.23 -8.16
N PRO A 50 -4.25 -4.94 -9.31
CA PRO A 50 -3.01 -5.30 -9.99
C PRO A 50 -2.25 -4.04 -10.39
N ALA A 51 -0.95 -4.02 -10.16
CA ALA A 51 -0.10 -2.89 -10.49
C ALA A 51 1.36 -3.33 -10.76
N PRO A 52 2.08 -2.63 -11.64
CA PRO A 52 3.50 -2.87 -11.84
C PRO A 52 4.31 -2.44 -10.61
N ARG A 53 5.47 -3.07 -10.41
CA ARG A 53 6.45 -2.58 -9.44
C ARG A 53 7.17 -1.35 -9.98
N ILE A 54 7.57 -0.49 -9.06
CA ILE A 54 8.33 0.71 -9.37
C ILE A 54 9.74 0.41 -9.91
N ASP A 55 10.30 -0.77 -9.63
CA ASP A 55 11.64 -1.19 -10.07
C ASP A 55 11.64 -2.00 -11.37
N GLY A 56 10.49 -2.14 -12.03
CA GLY A 56 10.35 -2.92 -13.26
C GLY A 56 10.42 -4.44 -13.06
N GLY A 57 10.56 -4.92 -11.82
CA GLY A 57 10.43 -6.34 -11.49
C GLY A 57 9.00 -6.86 -11.66
N SER A 58 8.77 -8.12 -11.29
CA SER A 58 7.43 -8.73 -11.33
C SER A 58 6.42 -7.88 -10.57
N GLY A 59 5.24 -7.66 -11.14
CA GLY A 59 4.15 -6.87 -10.57
C GLY A 59 3.68 -7.28 -9.17
N GLN A 60 2.72 -6.50 -8.69
CA GLN A 60 2.10 -6.60 -7.39
C GLN A 60 0.58 -6.50 -7.52
N ALA A 61 -0.14 -6.87 -6.46
CA ALA A 61 -1.55 -6.60 -6.36
C ALA A 61 -1.99 -6.39 -4.91
N THR A 62 -3.16 -5.77 -4.71
CA THR A 62 -3.89 -5.95 -3.45
C THR A 62 -5.04 -6.93 -3.65
N ALA A 63 -5.34 -7.75 -2.65
CA ALA A 63 -6.40 -8.74 -2.72
C ALA A 63 -7.08 -8.95 -1.37
N ILE A 64 -8.34 -9.36 -1.42
CA ILE A 64 -9.05 -9.95 -0.30
C ILE A 64 -9.05 -11.45 -0.52
N LEU A 65 -8.51 -12.19 0.44
CA LEU A 65 -8.47 -13.64 0.42
C LEU A 65 -9.43 -14.15 1.49
N GLY A 66 -10.19 -15.20 1.16
CA GLY A 66 -11.18 -15.82 2.06
C GLY A 66 -10.58 -16.45 3.30
N ASP A 67 -11.47 -16.90 4.20
CA ASP A 67 -11.12 -17.33 5.57
C ASP A 67 -10.08 -18.47 5.66
N GLN A 68 -9.91 -19.27 4.60
CA GLN A 68 -8.89 -20.32 4.54
C GLN A 68 -7.45 -19.80 4.72
N VAL A 69 -7.17 -18.55 4.32
CA VAL A 69 -5.83 -17.94 4.49
C VAL A 69 -5.58 -17.48 5.92
N ARG A 70 -6.63 -17.10 6.66
CA ARG A 70 -6.51 -16.65 8.05
C ARG A 70 -5.92 -17.72 8.97
N ASN A 71 -6.14 -18.99 8.64
CA ASN A 71 -5.63 -20.13 9.39
C ASN A 71 -4.18 -20.50 9.02
N ALA A 72 -3.68 -20.06 7.86
CA ALA A 72 -2.38 -20.47 7.34
C ALA A 72 -1.21 -19.61 7.84
N ASN A 73 -1.36 -18.27 7.94
CA ASN A 73 -0.39 -17.41 8.62
C ASN A 73 -0.93 -15.96 8.81
N PRO A 74 -1.35 -15.53 10.00
CA PRO A 74 -2.00 -14.23 10.20
C PRO A 74 -1.07 -13.01 10.17
N SER A 75 0.25 -13.21 10.14
CA SER A 75 1.29 -12.16 10.25
C SER A 75 2.57 -12.48 9.47
N GLY A 76 2.56 -13.50 8.61
CA GLY A 76 3.76 -13.99 7.94
C GLY A 76 3.65 -13.96 6.42
N THR A 77 4.77 -13.67 5.78
CA THR A 77 4.95 -13.79 4.33
C THR A 77 4.75 -15.26 3.91
N SER A 78 3.82 -15.51 3.00
CA SER A 78 3.54 -16.84 2.45
C SER A 78 3.84 -16.86 0.96
N THR A 79 4.28 -18.00 0.41
CA THR A 79 4.64 -18.11 -1.01
C THR A 79 4.05 -19.37 -1.63
N ILE A 80 3.38 -19.24 -2.77
CA ILE A 80 2.88 -20.36 -3.59
C ILE A 80 3.03 -20.00 -5.07
N GLY A 81 3.57 -20.92 -5.86
CA GLY A 81 3.61 -20.78 -7.33
C GLY A 81 4.38 -19.55 -7.82
N GLY A 82 5.39 -19.10 -7.07
CA GLY A 82 6.16 -17.88 -7.37
C GLY A 82 5.50 -16.57 -6.92
N LEU A 83 4.26 -16.62 -6.42
CA LEU A 83 3.60 -15.47 -5.80
C LEU A 83 3.85 -15.47 -4.30
N THR A 84 4.12 -14.30 -3.75
CA THR A 84 4.29 -14.08 -2.32
C THR A 84 3.24 -13.09 -1.82
N TRP A 85 2.64 -13.33 -0.66
CA TRP A 85 1.72 -12.38 -0.05
C TRP A 85 1.98 -12.13 1.43
N ASP A 86 1.63 -10.92 1.86
CA ASP A 86 1.79 -10.43 3.22
C ASP A 86 0.67 -9.44 3.58
N THR A 87 0.54 -9.11 4.86
CA THR A 87 -0.38 -8.08 5.34
C THR A 87 0.32 -6.82 5.80
N ASP A 88 1.65 -6.76 5.79
CA ASP A 88 2.41 -5.70 6.45
C ASP A 88 2.69 -4.52 5.52
N PHE A 89 2.71 -4.76 4.20
CA PHE A 89 2.93 -3.75 3.18
C PHE A 89 4.26 -2.99 3.35
N VAL A 90 5.29 -3.69 3.82
CA VAL A 90 6.63 -3.13 4.06
C VAL A 90 7.30 -2.71 2.75
N VAL A 91 8.03 -1.59 2.73
CA VAL A 91 8.62 -0.97 1.54
C VAL A 91 7.53 -0.40 0.63
N MET A 92 7.81 -0.29 -0.67
CA MET A 92 6.95 0.33 -1.66
C MET A 92 5.93 -0.68 -2.17
N THR A 93 4.67 -0.26 -2.17
CA THR A 93 3.58 -1.00 -2.82
C THR A 93 2.85 -0.07 -3.76
N THR A 94 2.87 -0.37 -5.04
CA THR A 94 2.06 0.34 -6.03
C THR A 94 0.60 -0.11 -5.87
N LEU A 95 -0.30 0.85 -5.63
CA LEU A 95 -1.74 0.60 -5.49
C LEU A 95 -2.47 0.82 -6.80
N PHE A 96 -1.96 1.70 -7.65
CA PHE A 96 -2.53 2.03 -8.94
C PHE A 96 -1.41 2.56 -9.85
N ALA A 97 -1.42 2.18 -11.11
CA ALA A 97 -0.58 2.80 -12.14
C ALA A 97 -1.43 3.12 -13.38
N PRO A 98 -1.37 4.35 -13.90
CA PRO A 98 -2.00 4.67 -15.17
C PRO A 98 -1.21 4.01 -16.32
N PRO A 99 -1.78 3.95 -17.54
CA PRO A 99 -1.02 3.63 -18.74
C PRO A 99 0.23 4.52 -18.84
N GLN A 100 1.31 3.98 -19.39
CA GLN A 100 2.60 4.68 -19.43
C GLN A 100 2.52 6.03 -20.15
N ASP A 101 1.74 6.13 -21.23
CA ASP A 101 1.54 7.38 -21.98
C ASP A 101 0.75 8.45 -21.20
N ASP A 102 -0.03 8.02 -20.20
CA ASP A 102 -0.81 8.89 -19.32
C ASP A 102 -0.06 9.21 -18.01
N HIS A 103 1.06 8.55 -17.71
CA HIS A 103 1.80 8.70 -16.44
C HIS A 103 2.55 10.04 -16.38
N LYS A 104 2.09 10.94 -15.50
CA LYS A 104 2.63 12.31 -15.35
C LYS A 104 2.96 12.70 -13.92
N LEU A 105 2.62 11.86 -12.94
CA LEU A 105 2.80 12.15 -11.52
C LEU A 105 3.01 10.85 -10.74
N ASP A 106 3.96 10.84 -9.82
CA ASP A 106 4.07 9.83 -8.78
C ASP A 106 3.54 10.39 -7.46
N ILE A 107 2.59 9.70 -6.84
CA ILE A 107 2.07 10.03 -5.51
C ILE A 107 2.55 8.97 -4.53
N ILE A 108 3.25 9.40 -3.48
CA ILE A 108 3.86 8.51 -2.49
C ILE A 108 3.32 8.85 -1.11
N ALA A 109 2.48 7.96 -0.59
CA ALA A 109 1.88 8.09 0.72
C ALA A 109 2.71 7.35 1.77
N VAL A 110 3.08 8.07 2.83
CA VAL A 110 3.94 7.58 3.92
C VAL A 110 3.12 7.57 5.20
N SER A 111 2.92 6.37 5.78
CA SER A 111 2.29 6.25 7.10
C SER A 111 3.22 6.77 8.21
N GLY A 112 2.64 7.10 9.37
CA GLY A 112 3.42 7.44 10.56
C GLY A 112 4.07 6.19 11.19
N LEU A 113 5.09 6.39 12.02
CA LEU A 113 5.70 5.29 12.77
C LEU A 113 4.67 4.59 13.66
N GLY A 114 4.75 3.26 13.72
CA GLY A 114 3.74 2.43 14.38
C GLY A 114 2.41 2.32 13.63
N GLY A 115 2.23 3.05 12.52
CA GLY A 115 1.06 2.99 11.67
C GLY A 115 1.21 1.97 10.53
N HIS A 116 0.20 1.14 10.34
CA HIS A 116 0.14 0.17 9.25
C HIS A 116 0.01 0.87 7.89
N ALA A 117 0.92 0.60 6.94
CA ALA A 117 1.02 1.34 5.68
C ALA A 117 -0.30 1.41 4.89
N PHE A 118 -0.96 0.26 4.68
CA PHE A 118 -2.28 0.22 4.05
C PHE A 118 -3.41 0.71 4.99
N GLY A 119 -3.41 0.25 6.24
CA GLY A 119 -4.46 0.53 7.22
C GLY A 119 -4.60 2.00 7.61
N SER A 120 -3.51 2.78 7.59
CA SER A 120 -3.53 4.23 7.89
C SER A 120 -4.37 5.05 6.91
N PHE A 121 -4.64 4.52 5.72
CA PHE A 121 -5.43 5.18 4.68
C PHE A 121 -6.71 4.41 4.33
N LYS A 122 -7.04 3.38 5.12
CA LYS A 122 -8.27 2.59 4.95
C LYS A 122 -9.35 3.08 5.90
N GLU A 123 -10.60 3.09 5.43
CA GLU A 123 -11.75 3.36 6.30
C GLU A 123 -11.82 2.36 7.47
N ARG A 124 -12.33 2.83 8.60
CA ARG A 124 -12.48 1.99 9.79
C ARG A 124 -13.66 1.04 9.61
N GLY A 125 -13.42 -0.26 9.77
CA GLY A 125 -14.47 -1.28 9.72
C GLY A 125 -14.91 -1.69 8.30
N GLY A 126 -14.36 -1.05 7.27
CA GLY A 126 -14.65 -1.37 5.88
C GLY A 126 -13.43 -1.78 5.06
N SER A 127 -13.62 -1.77 3.74
CA SER A 127 -12.62 -2.22 2.76
C SER A 127 -12.11 -1.10 1.86
N HIS A 128 -12.78 0.05 1.90
CA HIS A 128 -12.43 1.21 1.10
C HIS A 128 -11.12 1.82 1.59
N MET A 129 -10.16 1.95 0.68
CA MET A 129 -8.87 2.56 0.90
C MET A 129 -8.71 3.70 -0.11
N TRP A 130 -8.88 4.94 0.36
CA TRP A 130 -9.15 6.08 -0.53
C TRP A 130 -8.01 6.37 -1.52
N LEU A 131 -6.75 6.07 -1.17
CA LEU A 131 -5.61 6.19 -2.10
C LEU A 131 -5.70 5.20 -3.27
N ARG A 132 -6.25 4.01 -3.05
CA ARG A 132 -6.44 2.97 -4.08
C ARG A 132 -7.75 3.18 -4.84
N ASP A 133 -8.82 3.48 -4.12
CA ASP A 133 -10.18 3.33 -4.61
C ASP A 133 -10.80 4.64 -5.14
N SER A 134 -10.31 5.81 -4.70
CA SER A 134 -10.87 7.12 -5.07
C SER A 134 -9.86 8.03 -5.75
N LEU A 135 -8.68 8.21 -5.13
CA LEU A 135 -7.67 9.16 -5.57
C LEU A 135 -7.27 9.03 -7.06
N PRO A 136 -7.08 7.82 -7.63
CA PRO A 136 -6.73 7.68 -9.05
C PRO A 136 -7.75 8.32 -9.99
N TYR A 137 -9.02 8.35 -9.60
CA TYR A 137 -10.13 8.88 -10.39
C TYR A 137 -10.35 10.39 -10.17
N GLU A 138 -9.67 10.98 -9.19
CA GLU A 138 -9.70 12.42 -8.92
C GLU A 138 -8.52 13.15 -9.58
N ILE A 139 -7.37 12.48 -9.70
CA ILE A 139 -6.16 13.04 -10.33
C ILE A 139 -6.12 12.69 -11.82
N LEU A 140 -6.90 13.44 -12.58
CA LEU A 140 -7.08 13.24 -14.02
C LEU A 140 -6.31 14.26 -14.86
N ASP A 141 -5.85 13.84 -16.04
CA ASP A 141 -5.36 14.76 -17.06
C ASP A 141 -6.48 15.70 -17.51
N LYS A 142 -6.14 17.00 -17.64
CA LYS A 142 -7.13 18.03 -17.97
C LYS A 142 -7.78 17.82 -19.34
N VAL A 143 -7.06 17.22 -20.29
CA VAL A 143 -7.47 17.00 -21.68
C VAL A 143 -8.04 15.60 -21.87
N THR A 144 -7.28 14.55 -21.55
CA THR A 144 -7.70 13.17 -21.82
C THR A 144 -8.76 12.67 -20.83
N LYS A 145 -8.91 13.34 -19.68
CA LYS A 145 -9.76 12.93 -18.55
C LYS A 145 -9.43 11.54 -18.01
N ARG A 146 -8.23 11.03 -18.29
CA ARG A 146 -7.74 9.74 -17.78
C ARG A 146 -6.91 9.94 -16.52
N PRO A 147 -6.89 8.95 -15.62
CA PRO A 147 -5.96 8.94 -14.49
C PRO A 147 -4.53 9.15 -14.97
N MET A 148 -3.80 10.06 -14.32
CA MET A 148 -2.41 10.38 -14.72
C MET A 148 -1.39 10.13 -13.60
N ALA A 149 -1.86 9.77 -12.41
CA ALA A 149 -1.02 9.58 -11.24
C ALA A 149 -0.83 8.10 -10.90
N ARG A 150 0.42 7.66 -10.77
CA ARG A 150 0.76 6.39 -10.13
C ARG A 150 0.73 6.58 -8.62
N VAL A 151 0.00 5.74 -7.90
CA VAL A 151 -0.21 5.85 -6.46
C VAL A 151 0.52 4.73 -5.74
N ILE A 152 1.38 5.11 -4.80
CA ILE A 152 2.29 4.21 -4.08
C ILE A 152 2.14 4.49 -2.58
N ILE A 153 2.15 3.43 -1.77
CA ILE A 153 2.34 3.54 -0.32
C ILE A 153 3.72 3.04 0.08
N TYR A 154 4.30 3.68 1.10
CA TYR A 154 5.51 3.23 1.76
C TYR A 154 5.20 2.74 3.18
N GLY A 155 5.56 1.48 3.45
CA GLY A 155 5.48 0.89 4.78
C GLY A 155 6.82 0.76 5.47
N HIS A 156 6.87 1.19 6.73
CA HIS A 156 8.02 1.00 7.60
C HIS A 156 8.07 -0.45 8.11
N ARG A 157 9.28 -0.99 8.32
CA ARG A 157 9.41 -2.27 9.01
C ARG A 157 9.03 -2.12 10.49
N SER A 158 8.39 -3.15 11.05
CA SER A 158 7.87 -3.15 12.43
C SER A 158 8.96 -3.08 13.49
N ASP A 159 10.15 -3.63 13.21
CA ASP A 159 11.35 -3.56 14.06
C ASP A 159 11.82 -2.10 14.22
N VAL A 160 11.74 -1.30 13.17
CA VAL A 160 12.08 0.12 13.17
C VAL A 160 10.92 0.99 13.70
N ALA A 161 9.67 0.56 13.52
CA ALA A 161 8.50 1.25 14.08
C ALA A 161 8.44 1.21 15.63
N GLN A 162 9.09 0.22 16.26
CA GLN A 162 9.17 0.10 17.72
C GLN A 162 10.29 0.96 18.34
N SER A 163 11.29 1.39 17.57
CA SER A 163 12.24 2.41 18.01
C SER A 163 11.57 3.79 17.92
N THR A 164 10.90 4.20 18.99
CA THR A 164 10.27 5.52 19.12
C THR A 164 11.27 6.67 19.33
N THR A 165 12.58 6.38 19.26
CA THR A 165 13.65 7.34 19.48
C THR A 165 14.08 8.03 18.19
N ILE A 166 14.52 9.28 18.30
CA ILE A 166 15.05 10.11 17.19
C ILE A 166 16.16 9.39 16.41
N GLN A 167 16.89 8.46 17.05
CA GLN A 167 17.95 7.67 16.44
C GLN A 167 17.48 6.76 15.29
N GLY A 168 16.21 6.35 15.24
CA GLY A 168 15.69 5.53 14.14
C GLY A 168 15.33 6.33 12.87
N PHE A 169 15.16 7.66 12.98
CA PHE A 169 14.74 8.49 11.84
C PHE A 169 15.75 8.54 10.68
N PRO A 170 17.07 8.71 10.92
CA PRO A 170 18.07 8.68 9.85
C PRO A 170 18.09 7.35 9.09
N ASP A 171 17.88 6.23 9.78
CA ASP A 171 17.83 4.91 9.14
C ASP A 171 16.58 4.80 8.26
N ILE A 172 15.44 5.27 8.74
CA ILE A 172 14.17 5.28 7.97
C ILE A 172 14.27 6.19 6.75
N SER A 173 14.87 7.37 6.88
CA SER A 173 15.06 8.28 5.74
C SER A 173 16.01 7.67 4.71
N ALA A 174 17.07 6.99 5.14
CA ALA A 174 17.97 6.25 4.24
C ALA A 174 17.28 5.10 3.51
N PHE A 175 16.41 4.33 4.19
CA PHE A 175 15.61 3.28 3.54
C PHE A 175 14.61 3.85 2.55
N LEU A 176 13.96 4.98 2.88
CA LEU A 176 13.06 5.67 1.96
C LEU A 176 13.82 6.19 0.73
N LEU A 177 14.99 6.83 0.93
CA LEU A 177 15.90 7.24 -0.15
C LEU A 177 16.25 6.08 -1.08
N HIS A 178 16.66 4.95 -0.50
CA HIS A 178 16.99 3.76 -1.28
C HIS A 178 15.78 3.24 -2.06
N SER A 179 14.60 3.20 -1.43
CA SER A 179 13.35 2.72 -2.02
C SER A 179 12.83 3.60 -3.15
N LEU A 180 13.23 4.88 -3.18
CA LEU A 180 12.84 5.84 -4.22
C LEU A 180 13.80 5.88 -5.41
N ARG A 181 14.97 5.22 -5.34
CA ARG A 181 15.93 5.18 -6.46
C ARG A 181 15.31 4.74 -7.79
N PRO A 182 14.40 3.74 -7.85
CA PRO A 182 13.75 3.38 -9.10
C PRO A 182 12.88 4.49 -9.70
N LEU A 183 12.43 5.44 -8.87
CA LEU A 183 11.62 6.59 -9.25
C LEU A 183 12.45 7.83 -9.56
N ALA A 184 13.79 7.75 -9.46
CA ALA A 184 14.69 8.87 -9.74
C ALA A 184 14.80 9.22 -11.25
N THR A 185 13.74 8.93 -12.03
CA THR A 185 13.64 9.34 -13.43
C THR A 185 13.47 10.87 -13.49
N PRO A 186 14.27 11.59 -14.30
CA PRO A 186 14.35 13.06 -14.21
C PRO A 186 13.07 13.84 -14.54
N THR A 187 12.05 13.21 -15.13
CA THR A 187 10.95 13.90 -15.79
C THR A 187 9.60 13.81 -15.08
N THR A 188 9.42 12.86 -14.16
CA THR A 188 8.13 12.66 -13.48
C THR A 188 8.15 13.31 -12.09
N PRO A 189 7.33 14.33 -11.81
CA PRO A 189 7.25 14.93 -10.49
C PRO A 189 6.74 13.93 -9.44
N ILE A 190 7.21 14.09 -8.21
CA ILE A 190 6.77 13.30 -7.05
C ILE A 190 5.99 14.20 -6.08
N MET A 191 4.80 13.76 -5.68
CA MET A 191 3.98 14.34 -4.62
C MET A 191 3.96 13.41 -3.41
N PHE A 192 4.31 13.92 -2.24
CA PHE A 192 4.26 13.15 -1.00
C PHE A 192 2.97 13.43 -0.22
N ILE A 193 2.41 12.37 0.39
CA ILE A 193 1.30 12.46 1.35
C ILE A 193 1.77 11.85 2.67
N GLY A 194 1.98 12.69 3.69
CA GLY A 194 2.38 12.22 5.02
C GLY A 194 1.19 12.10 5.95
N HIS A 195 0.98 10.92 6.54
CA HIS A 195 0.01 10.75 7.63
C HIS A 195 0.70 10.84 9.00
N SER A 196 0.24 11.75 9.87
CA SER A 196 0.82 11.95 11.21
C SER A 196 2.35 12.13 11.13
N LEU A 197 3.13 11.33 11.85
CA LEU A 197 4.59 11.37 11.86
C LEU A 197 5.23 11.09 10.48
N GLY A 198 4.48 10.53 9.53
CA GLY A 198 4.92 10.36 8.14
C GLY A 198 5.32 11.68 7.48
N GLY A 199 4.67 12.79 7.84
CA GLY A 199 5.04 14.12 7.35
C GLY A 199 6.43 14.58 7.82
N ILE A 200 6.80 14.25 9.06
CA ILE A 200 8.13 14.56 9.60
C ILE A 200 9.20 13.71 8.90
N LEU A 201 8.91 12.44 8.63
CA LEU A 201 9.80 11.56 7.87
C LEU A 201 10.04 12.08 6.45
N ILE A 202 8.98 12.53 5.76
CA ILE A 202 9.09 13.14 4.44
C ILE A 202 9.97 14.39 4.51
N LYS A 203 9.77 15.26 5.51
CA LYS A 203 10.60 16.47 5.67
C LYS A 203 12.08 16.10 5.84
N GLN A 204 12.39 15.18 6.75
CA GLN A 204 13.77 14.75 6.98
C GLN A 204 14.39 14.15 5.71
N PHE A 205 13.64 13.31 5.01
CA PHE A 205 14.04 12.76 3.72
C PHE A 205 14.41 13.85 2.70
N ILE A 206 13.58 14.90 2.57
CA ILE A 206 13.86 16.01 1.64
C ILE A 206 15.13 16.76 2.06
N ASP A 207 15.31 17.01 3.36
CA ASP A 207 16.50 17.68 3.89
C ASP A 207 17.77 16.85 3.61
N ASP A 208 17.72 15.53 3.83
CA ASP A 208 18.84 14.61 3.58
C ASP A 208 19.14 14.48 2.08
N PHE A 209 18.10 14.38 1.25
CA PHE A 209 18.24 14.30 -0.21
C PHE A 209 18.87 15.58 -0.78
N ALA A 210 18.41 16.75 -0.32
CA ALA A 210 18.97 18.03 -0.76
C ALA A 210 20.47 18.12 -0.44
N ARG A 211 20.89 17.65 0.74
CA ARG A 211 22.32 17.64 1.12
C ARG A 211 23.16 16.76 0.19
N LEU A 212 22.61 15.67 -0.33
CA LEU A 212 23.32 14.79 -1.28
C LEU A 212 23.49 15.41 -2.68
N LEU A 213 22.70 16.44 -3.03
CA LEU A 213 22.79 17.12 -4.33
C LEU A 213 23.79 18.29 -4.34
N PHE A 214 24.23 18.75 -3.17
CA PHE A 214 25.12 19.91 -3.01
C PHE A 214 26.52 19.56 -2.46
N VAL A 215 26.92 18.29 -2.55
CA VAL A 215 28.29 17.80 -2.30
C VAL A 215 28.85 17.24 -3.61
#